data_AF-A0A4S0JZI7-F1
#
_entry.id   AF-A0A4S0JZI7-F1
#
_cell.length_a   1.000
_cell.length_b   1.000
_cell.length_c   1.000
_cell.angle_alpha   90.00
_cell.angle_beta   90.00
_cell.angle_gamma   90.00
#
_symmetry.space_group_name_H-M   'P 1'
#
loop_
_entity.id
_entity.type
_entity.pdbx_description
1 polymer ?
#
loop_
_entity_poly.entity_id
_entity_poly.type
_entity_poly.pdbx_seq_one_letter_code
_entity_poly.pdbx_strand_id
1 'polypeptide(L)'
;MYLVQILLPRSDNQGKPFPGREFDRLKEELAARFEGVTAYLQAPAQGLWKDGGETESDEIVVFEVMTPTVDISDWQRRRGDLERRFRQDKIVVRYSKIMLL
;
A
#
# COMPACT_ATOMS: atom_id res chain seq x y z
N MET A 1 9.21 11.33 14.03
CA MET A 1 9.25 10.17 13.12
C MET A 1 7.84 9.91 12.62
N TYR A 2 7.71 9.52 11.35
CA TYR A 2 6.44 9.15 10.75
C TYR A 2 6.54 7.75 10.17
N LEU A 3 5.46 6.98 10.29
CA LEU A 3 5.26 5.73 9.57
C LEU A 3 4.31 6.01 8.40
N VAL A 4 4.76 5.78 7.18
CA VAL A 4 3.95 5.83 5.97
C VAL A 4 3.59 4.40 5.58
N GLN A 5 2.31 4.17 5.27
CA GLN A 5 1.80 2.87 4.84
C GLN A 5 1.13 3.02 3.47
N ILE A 6 1.45 2.11 2.55
CA ILE A 6 0.81 1.95 1.24
C ILE A 6 0.11 0.60 1.24
N LEU A 7 -1.19 0.61 0.97
CA LEU A 7 -2.01 -0.61 0.90
C LEU A 7 -2.34 -0.86 -0.57
N LEU A 8 -1.86 -1.96 -1.12
CA LEU A 8 -2.06 -2.33 -2.52
C LEU A 8 -2.85 -3.63 -2.63
N PRO A 9 -3.86 -3.72 -3.51
CA PRO A 9 -4.56 -4.97 -3.74
C PRO A 9 -3.66 -5.96 -4.47
N ARG A 10 -3.84 -7.25 -4.19
CA ARG A 10 -3.11 -8.31 -4.89
C ARG A 10 -3.65 -8.58 -6.29
N SER A 11 -4.92 -8.26 -6.53
CA SER A 11 -5.62 -8.48 -7.80
C SER A 11 -6.28 -7.20 -8.31
N ASP A 12 -6.54 -7.15 -9.61
CA ASP A 12 -7.30 -6.06 -10.21
C ASP A 12 -8.81 -6.22 -9.97
N ASN A 13 -9.60 -5.24 -10.44
CA ASN A 13 -11.06 -5.22 -10.29
C ASN A 13 -11.79 -6.36 -11.02
N GLN A 14 -11.08 -7.22 -11.76
CA GLN A 14 -11.62 -8.43 -12.40
C GLN A 14 -11.12 -9.70 -11.68
N GLY A 15 -10.49 -9.56 -10.51
CA GLY A 15 -9.91 -10.65 -9.74
C GLY A 15 -8.60 -11.20 -10.30
N LYS A 16 -8.01 -10.57 -11.32
CA LYS A 16 -6.75 -11.06 -11.91
C LYS A 16 -5.55 -10.58 -11.09
N PRO A 17 -4.68 -11.49 -10.62
CA PRO A 17 -3.55 -11.12 -9.77
C PRO A 17 -2.54 -10.24 -10.52
N PHE A 18 -2.00 -9.24 -9.82
CA PHE A 18 -0.85 -8.48 -10.27
C PHE A 18 0.42 -9.33 -10.20
N PRO A 19 1.34 -9.19 -11.17
CA PRO A 19 2.57 -9.96 -11.17
C PRO A 19 3.49 -9.47 -10.04
N GLY A 20 4.14 -10.42 -9.34
CA GLY A 20 5.02 -10.16 -8.19
C GLY A 20 6.07 -9.06 -8.42
N ARG A 21 6.61 -9.00 -9.65
CA ARG A 21 7.58 -7.98 -10.09
C ARG A 21 7.13 -6.53 -9.85
N GLU A 22 5.83 -6.24 -9.86
CA GLU A 22 5.34 -4.87 -9.61
C GLU A 22 5.52 -4.48 -8.14
N PHE A 23 5.33 -5.44 -7.23
CA PHE A 23 5.55 -5.28 -5.80
C PHE A 23 7.05 -5.23 -5.49
N ASP A 24 7.84 -6.09 -6.12
CA ASP A 24 9.31 -6.09 -5.96
C ASP A 24 9.91 -4.76 -6.42
N ARG A 25 9.47 -4.25 -7.58
CA ARG A 25 9.88 -2.94 -8.08
C ARG A 25 9.53 -1.81 -7.11
N LEU A 26 8.33 -1.82 -6.54
CA LEU A 26 7.96 -0.81 -5.54
C LEU A 26 8.82 -0.93 -4.28
N LYS A 27 9.12 -2.15 -3.83
CA LYS A 27 10.02 -2.40 -2.71
C LYS A 27 11.40 -1.79 -2.97
N GLU A 28 11.97 -2.02 -4.14
CA GLU A 28 13.25 -1.44 -4.54
C GLU A 28 13.22 0.09 -4.62
N GLU A 29 12.17 0.67 -5.21
CA GLU A 29 11.97 2.13 -5.30
C GLU A 29 11.88 2.79 -3.92
N LEU A 30 11.23 2.14 -2.95
CA LEU A 30 11.14 2.63 -1.58
C LEU A 30 12.47 2.43 -0.83
N ALA A 31 13.12 1.28 -0.98
CA ALA A 31 14.42 0.99 -0.36
C ALA A 31 15.53 1.93 -0.86
N ALA A 32 15.49 2.35 -2.12
CA ALA A 32 16.47 3.28 -2.68
C ALA A 32 16.29 4.71 -2.15
N ARG A 33 15.05 5.07 -1.77
CA ARG A 33 14.70 6.42 -1.34
C ARG A 33 14.77 6.61 0.18
N PHE A 34 14.48 5.56 0.93
CA PHE A 34 14.37 5.60 2.38
C PHE A 34 15.37 4.62 3.01
N GLU A 35 15.84 4.92 4.22
CA GLU A 35 16.84 4.10 4.93
C GLU A 35 16.36 2.67 5.25
N GLY A 36 15.08 2.36 5.01
CA GLY A 36 14.54 1.01 5.05
C GLY A 36 13.09 0.96 4.57
N VAL A 37 12.68 -0.22 4.08
CA VAL A 37 11.29 -0.54 3.74
C VAL A 37 10.95 -1.94 4.23
N THR A 38 9.79 -2.08 4.86
CA THR A 38 9.22 -3.37 5.20
C THR A 38 8.02 -3.60 4.30
N ALA A 39 7.95 -4.76 3.65
CA ALA A 39 6.79 -5.17 2.88
C ALA A 39 6.30 -6.51 3.41
N TYR A 40 5.01 -6.63 3.68
CA TYR A 40 4.39 -7.86 4.11
C TYR A 40 3.00 -8.03 3.49
N LEU A 41 2.59 -9.28 3.32
CA LEU A 41 1.24 -9.62 2.91
C LEU A 41 0.34 -9.51 4.14
N GLN A 42 -0.70 -8.69 4.06
CA GLN A 42 -1.80 -8.74 5.00
C GLN A 42 -2.87 -9.66 4.39
N ALA A 43 -2.83 -10.93 4.80
CA ALA A 43 -3.86 -11.93 4.52
C ALA A 43 -5.23 -11.41 5.03
N PRO A 44 -6.34 -11.79 4.39
CA PRO A 44 -7.57 -11.02 4.43
C PRO A 44 -8.04 -10.83 5.87
N ALA A 45 -8.24 -9.56 6.26
CA ALA A 45 -9.01 -9.28 7.45
C ALA A 45 -10.46 -9.64 7.13
N GLN A 46 -11.05 -10.59 7.86
CA GLN A 46 -12.49 -10.85 7.77
C GLN A 46 -13.25 -9.61 8.25
N GLY A 47 -13.69 -8.78 7.30
CA GLY A 47 -14.51 -7.59 7.55
C GLY A 47 -15.98 -7.90 7.32
N LEU A 48 -16.80 -7.74 8.37
CA LEU A 48 -18.25 -7.72 8.24
C LEU A 48 -18.67 -6.32 7.76
N TRP A 49 -19.06 -6.18 6.49
CA TRP A 49 -19.70 -4.96 6.02
C TRP A 49 -21.20 -5.04 6.33
N LYS A 50 -21.76 -3.97 6.91
CA LYS A 50 -23.17 -3.96 7.37
C LYS A 50 -24.22 -4.04 6.25
N ASP A 51 -23.79 -3.96 4.99
CA ASP A 51 -24.71 -3.89 3.84
C ASP A 51 -24.96 -5.24 3.13
N GLY A 52 -24.54 -6.36 3.73
CA GLY A 52 -24.99 -7.70 3.30
C GLY A 52 -24.51 -8.19 1.93
N GLY A 53 -23.56 -7.51 1.30
CA GLY A 53 -22.88 -7.98 0.09
C GLY A 53 -21.81 -9.03 0.40
N GLU A 54 -21.57 -9.95 -0.55
CA GLU A 54 -20.50 -10.94 -0.47
C GLU A 54 -19.16 -10.28 -0.08
N THR A 55 -18.48 -10.86 0.91
CA THR A 55 -17.14 -10.44 1.28
C THR A 55 -16.18 -10.89 0.18
N GLU A 56 -15.89 -10.03 -0.79
CA GLU A 56 -14.70 -10.20 -1.62
C GLU A 56 -13.48 -10.09 -0.69
N SER A 57 -12.86 -11.25 -0.44
CA SER A 57 -11.69 -11.39 0.39
C SER A 57 -10.47 -10.89 -0.37
N ASP A 58 -10.27 -9.58 -0.39
CA ASP A 58 -9.12 -8.98 -1.07
C ASP A 58 -7.87 -9.07 -0.19
N GLU A 59 -6.93 -9.91 -0.61
CA GLU A 59 -5.57 -9.88 -0.08
C GLU A 59 -4.91 -8.55 -0.43
N ILE A 60 -4.34 -7.87 0.56
CA ILE A 60 -3.59 -6.63 0.36
C ILE A 60 -2.13 -6.82 0.73
N VAL A 61 -1.24 -6.20 -0.04
CA VAL A 61 0.17 -6.06 0.29
C VAL A 61 0.38 -4.71 0.95
N VAL A 62 0.96 -4.70 2.14
CA VAL A 62 1.27 -3.48 2.88
C VAL A 62 2.75 -3.18 2.78
N PHE A 63 3.08 -1.97 2.36
CA PHE A 63 4.42 -1.42 2.41
C PHE A 63 4.51 -0.37 3.49
N GLU A 64 5.55 -0.45 4.29
CA GLU A 64 5.82 0.45 5.41
C GLU A 64 7.17 1.10 5.26
N VAL A 65 7.18 2.42 5.43
CA VAL A 65 8.39 3.25 5.40
C VAL A 65 8.39 4.15 6.62
N MET A 66 9.49 4.16 7.35
CA MET A 66 9.72 5.12 8.43
C MET A 66 10.54 6.29 7.89
N THR A 67 10.12 7.51 8.18
CA THR A 67 10.78 8.73 7.69
C THR A 67 10.69 9.88 8.70
N PRO A 68 11.71 10.74 8.84
CA PRO A 68 11.66 11.88 9.74
C PRO A 68 10.65 12.95 9.32
N THR A 69 10.36 13.07 8.02
CA THR A 69 9.44 14.06 7.43
C THR A 69 8.55 13.42 6.36
N VAL A 70 7.40 14.05 6.10
CA VAL A 70 6.44 13.61 5.08
C VAL A 70 6.18 14.76 4.12
N ASP A 71 6.65 14.60 2.86
CA ASP A 71 6.28 15.50 1.76
C ASP A 71 4.96 15.03 1.15
N ILE A 72 3.88 15.74 1.48
CA ILE A 72 2.52 15.39 1.04
C ILE A 72 2.41 15.38 -0.48
N SER A 73 3.02 16.35 -1.17
CA SER A 73 2.92 16.45 -2.62
C SER A 73 3.62 15.30 -3.32
N ASP A 74 4.75 14.84 -2.77
CA ASP A 74 5.44 13.66 -3.26
C ASP A 74 4.62 12.38 -3.09
N TRP A 75 4.04 12.16 -1.91
CA TRP A 75 3.20 11.00 -1.64
C TRP A 75 1.91 11.01 -2.47
N GLN A 76 1.34 12.19 -2.75
CA GLN A 76 0.20 12.33 -3.66
C GLN A 76 0.54 11.96 -5.10
N ARG A 77 1.71 12.37 -5.61
CA ARG A 77 2.18 11.96 -6.95
C ARG A 77 2.38 10.44 -7.01
N ARG A 78 3.08 9.89 -6.01
CA ARG A 78 3.30 8.44 -5.91
C ARG A 78 1.99 7.65 -5.83
N ARG A 79 1.00 8.13 -5.07
CA ARG A 79 -0.34 7.53 -5.04
C ARG A 79 -0.95 7.47 -6.44
N GLY A 80 -0.92 8.57 -7.19
CA GLY A 80 -1.46 8.61 -8.55
C GLY A 80 -0.72 7.69 -9.54
N ASP A 81 0.60 7.55 -9.39
CA ASP A 81 1.38 6.58 -10.20
C ASP A 81 0.99 5.14 -9.88
N LEU A 82 0.83 4.82 -8.59
CA LEU A 82 0.39 3.51 -8.14
C LEU A 82 -1.04 3.21 -8.60
N GLU A 83 -1.95 4.18 -8.55
CA GLU A 83 -3.34 4.04 -9.01
C GLU A 83 -3.40 3.63 -10.47
N ARG A 84 -2.58 4.27 -11.31
CA ARG A 84 -2.42 3.88 -12.72
C ARG A 84 -1.79 2.49 -12.88
N ARG A 85 -0.70 2.19 -12.18
CA ARG A 85 0.02 0.90 -12.29
C ARG A 85 -0.83 -0.29 -11.84
N PHE A 86 -1.55 -0.14 -10.74
CA PHE A 86 -2.42 -1.16 -10.15
C PHE A 86 -3.87 -1.05 -10.64
N ARG A 87 -4.16 -0.21 -11.63
CA ARG A 87 -5.49 -0.07 -12.25
C ARG A 87 -6.61 0.07 -11.18
N GLN A 88 -6.34 0.89 -10.17
CA GLN A 88 -7.24 1.15 -9.05
C GLN A 88 -7.72 2.60 -9.10
N ASP A 89 -9.00 2.82 -8.85
CA ASP A 89 -9.57 4.18 -8.75
C ASP A 89 -9.02 4.92 -7.53
N LYS A 90 -8.69 4.19 -6.46
CA LYS A 90 -8.15 4.76 -5.24
C LYS A 90 -7.22 3.78 -4.53
N ILE A 91 -6.01 4.26 -4.22
CA ILE A 91 -5.06 3.55 -3.36
C ILE A 91 -4.92 4.28 -2.04
N VAL A 92 -4.92 3.52 -0.94
CA VAL A 92 -4.72 4.09 0.39
C VAL A 92 -3.23 4.27 0.62
N VAL A 93 -2.81 5.52 0.69
CA VAL A 93 -1.53 5.95 1.25
C VAL A 93 -1.83 6.79 2.49
N ARG A 94 -1.39 6.32 3.65
CA ARG A 94 -1.61 7.01 4.93
C ARG A 94 -0.31 7.15 5.69
N TYR A 95 -0.28 8.10 6.62
CA TYR A 95 0.85 8.25 7.52
C TYR A 95 0.40 8.56 8.94
N SER A 96 1.21 8.13 9.91
CA SER A 96 0.99 8.35 11.33
C SER A 96 2.26 8.84 11.99
N LYS A 97 2.16 9.79 12.94
CA LYS A 97 3.29 10.16 13.79
C LYS A 97 3.56 9.00 14.75
N ILE A 98 4.82 8.59 14.86
CA ILE A 98 5.25 7.53 15.77
C ILE A 98 6.36 8.03 16.68
N MET A 99 6.49 7.40 17.84
CA MET A 99 7.63 7.56 18.75
C MET A 99 8.38 6.25 18.86
N LEU A 100 9.71 6.35 18.89
CA LEU A 100 10.60 5.25 19.21
C LEU A 100 10.82 5.27 20.72
N LEU A 101 10.82 4.09 21.34
CA LEU A 101 11.09 3.91 22.77
C LEU A 101 12.58 3.75 23.02
#